data_AF-A0AAW9XAP4-F1
#
_entry.id   AF-A0AAW9XAP4-F1
#
_cell.length_a   1.000
_cell.length_b   1.000
_cell.length_c   1.000
_cell.angle_alpha   90.00
_cell.angle_beta   90.00
_cell.angle_gamma   90.00
#
_symmetry.space_group_name_H-M   'P 1'
#
loop_
_entity.id
_entity.type
_entity.pdbx_description
1 polymer ?
#
loop_
_entity_poly.entity_id
_entity_poly.type
_entity_poly.pdbx_seq_one_letter_code
_entity_poly.pdbx_strand_id
1 'polypeptide(L)'
;KEEWKAEKASLSGTQTIKAELEQAKIAIEQARRVGDLARMSELQYGKIPELEKQLEIATQSEGKTMRLLRNKVTDAEIAEVLARWTGIPVARMMESEREKLLRMEQDLHQRVIGQNEAVEAVSNAIRRSRAGLSDPNRPIGSFLF
;
A
#
# COMPACT_ATOMS: atom_id res chain seq x y z
N LYS A 1 -25.86 -19.10 0.76
CA LYS A 1 -26.57 -17.82 0.54
C LYS A 1 -26.68 -17.00 1.82
N GLU A 2 -26.89 -17.63 2.98
CA GLU A 2 -26.96 -16.92 4.28
C GLU A 2 -25.61 -16.33 4.71
N GLU A 3 -24.51 -17.06 4.55
CA GLU A 3 -23.16 -16.57 4.88
C GLU A 3 -22.79 -15.29 4.12
N TRP A 4 -23.05 -15.22 2.80
CA TRP A 4 -22.82 -14.00 2.01
C TRP A 4 -23.66 -12.80 2.47
N LYS A 5 -24.92 -13.03 2.87
CA LYS A 5 -25.77 -11.97 3.40
C LYS A 5 -25.26 -11.47 4.76
N ALA A 6 -24.78 -12.37 5.61
CA ALA A 6 -24.18 -12.04 6.90
C ALA A 6 -22.88 -11.25 6.73
N GLU A 7 -21.98 -11.67 5.83
CA GLU A 7 -20.76 -10.93 5.49
C GLU A 7 -21.08 -9.52 4.95
N LYS A 8 -22.04 -9.40 4.03
CA LYS A 8 -22.46 -8.11 3.49
C LYS A 8 -23.08 -7.18 4.55
N ALA A 9 -23.88 -7.73 5.48
CA ALA A 9 -24.46 -6.97 6.57
C ALA A 9 -23.38 -6.44 7.53
N SER A 10 -22.39 -7.27 7.85
CA SER A 10 -21.23 -6.87 8.66
C SER A 10 -20.47 -5.72 8.02
N LEU A 11 -20.14 -5.84 6.72
CA LEU A 11 -19.45 -4.80 5.97
C LEU A 11 -20.23 -3.48 5.92
N SER A 12 -21.55 -3.55 5.70
CA SER A 12 -22.42 -2.39 5.69
C SER A 12 -22.42 -1.67 7.05
N GLY A 13 -22.43 -2.42 8.16
CA GLY A 13 -22.36 -1.86 9.50
C GLY A 13 -21.04 -1.15 9.79
N THR A 14 -19.91 -1.76 9.39
CA THR A 14 -18.60 -1.10 9.51
C THR A 14 -18.52 0.17 8.65
N GLN A 15 -19.12 0.15 7.46
CA GLN A 15 -19.15 1.32 6.57
C GLN A 15 -19.99 2.46 7.16
N THR A 16 -21.13 2.17 7.79
CA THR A 16 -21.94 3.21 8.46
C THR A 16 -21.21 3.81 9.66
N ILE A 17 -20.54 2.98 10.49
CA ILE A 17 -19.75 3.49 11.63
C ILE A 17 -18.62 4.40 11.15
N LYS A 18 -17.91 4.02 10.06
CA LYS A 18 -16.88 4.89 9.45
C LYS A 18 -17.45 6.22 8.96
N ALA A 19 -18.62 6.19 8.33
CA ALA A 19 -19.29 7.41 7.85
C ALA A 19 -19.72 8.33 9.00
N GLU A 20 -20.25 7.76 10.09
CA GLU A 20 -20.63 8.51 11.30
C GLU A 20 -19.40 9.11 12.00
N LEU A 21 -18.28 8.38 12.06
CA LEU A 21 -17.03 8.86 12.61
C LEU A 21 -16.49 10.05 11.79
N GLU A 22 -16.53 9.96 10.46
CA GLU A 22 -16.12 11.05 9.58
C GLU A 22 -17.03 12.27 9.75
N GLN A 23 -18.35 12.07 9.86
CA GLN A 23 -19.28 13.14 10.17
C GLN A 23 -18.99 13.80 11.52
N ALA A 24 -18.65 13.02 12.55
CA ALA A 24 -18.27 13.54 13.86
C ALA A 24 -16.98 14.37 13.79
N LYS A 25 -16.00 13.95 12.99
CA LYS A 25 -14.78 14.72 12.71
C LYS A 25 -15.07 16.02 11.95
N ILE A 26 -15.93 15.99 10.94
CA ILE A 26 -16.33 17.23 10.25
C ILE A 26 -17.08 18.17 11.22
N ALA A 27 -17.94 17.63 12.08
CA ALA A 27 -18.69 18.40 13.07
C ALA A 27 -17.77 19.05 14.11
N ILE A 28 -16.66 18.40 14.52
CA ILE A 28 -15.69 19.02 15.43
C ILE A 28 -14.97 20.20 14.77
N GLU A 29 -14.64 20.11 13.48
CA GLU A 29 -14.03 21.21 12.74
C GLU A 29 -15.01 22.38 12.59
N GLN A 30 -16.29 22.10 12.32
CA GLN A 30 -17.33 23.12 12.24
C GLN A 30 -17.53 23.80 13.59
N ALA A 31 -17.66 23.04 14.68
CA ALA A 31 -17.78 23.59 16.03
C ALA A 31 -16.56 24.45 16.40
N ARG A 32 -15.36 24.05 15.97
CA ARG A 32 -14.13 24.85 16.13
C ARG A 32 -14.18 26.18 15.38
N ARG A 33 -14.73 26.21 14.17
CA ARG A 33 -14.87 27.45 13.37
C ARG A 33 -15.89 28.42 13.97
N VAL A 34 -16.98 27.91 14.54
CA VAL A 34 -18.05 28.72 15.14
C VAL A 34 -17.76 29.07 16.60
N GLY A 35 -16.78 28.42 17.24
CA GLY A 35 -16.39 28.66 18.62
C GLY A 35 -17.26 27.96 19.66
N ASP A 36 -17.99 26.91 19.27
CA ASP A 36 -18.84 26.12 20.17
C ASP A 36 -18.01 25.09 20.94
N LEU A 37 -17.45 25.51 22.08
CA LEU A 37 -16.60 24.69 22.93
C LEU A 37 -17.34 23.53 23.61
N ALA A 38 -18.64 23.69 23.88
CA ALA A 38 -19.45 22.65 24.51
C ALA A 38 -19.64 21.48 23.55
N ARG A 39 -20.03 21.77 22.30
CA ARG A 39 -20.20 20.76 21.26
C ARG A 39 -18.89 20.10 20.87
N MET A 40 -17.78 20.85 20.85
CA MET A 40 -16.45 20.27 20.63
C MET A 40 -16.09 19.24 21.69
N SER A 41 -16.28 19.56 22.98
CA SER A 41 -15.94 18.66 24.08
C SER A 41 -16.77 17.36 24.06
N GLU A 42 -18.08 17.49 23.80
CA GLU A 42 -19.00 16.33 23.67
C GLU A 42 -18.56 15.39 22.53
N LEU A 43 -18.21 15.94 21.37
CA LEU A 43 -17.76 15.15 20.23
C LEU A 43 -16.38 14.53 20.47
N GLN A 44 -15.44 15.30 21.03
CA GLN A 44 -14.05 14.89 21.23
C GLN A 44 -13.90 13.80 22.28
N TYR A 45 -14.64 13.91 23.40
CA TYR A 45 -14.48 13.01 24.54
C TYR A 45 -15.62 12.01 24.71
N GLY A 46 -16.75 12.21 24.04
CA GLY A 46 -17.88 11.28 24.04
C GLY A 46 -17.97 10.49 22.75
N LYS A 47 -18.47 11.15 21.69
CA LYS A 47 -18.94 10.46 20.47
C LYS A 47 -17.81 9.85 19.62
N ILE A 48 -16.69 10.57 19.44
CA ILE A 48 -15.57 10.09 18.62
C ILE A 48 -14.91 8.85 19.25
N PRO A 49 -14.52 8.85 20.54
CA PRO A 49 -13.92 7.67 21.17
C PRO A 49 -14.86 6.45 21.18
N GLU A 50 -16.17 6.66 21.35
CA GLU A 50 -17.16 5.60 21.29
C GLU A 50 -17.22 4.95 19.89
N LEU A 51 -17.32 5.78 18.84
CA LEU A 51 -17.34 5.32 17.45
C LEU A 51 -16.03 4.64 17.04
N GLU A 52 -14.88 5.14 17.49
CA GLU A 52 -13.57 4.51 17.27
C GLU A 52 -13.50 3.11 17.90
N LYS A 53 -13.97 2.98 19.15
CA LYS A 53 -14.02 1.68 19.83
C LYS A 53 -14.97 0.71 19.14
N GLN A 54 -16.16 1.16 18.74
CA GLN A 54 -17.11 0.34 17.97
C GLN A 54 -16.53 -0.10 16.62
N LEU A 55 -15.81 0.80 15.94
CA LEU A 55 -15.14 0.50 14.68
C LEU A 55 -14.04 -0.56 14.85
N GLU A 56 -13.25 -0.48 15.92
CA GLU A 56 -12.20 -1.45 16.21
C GLU A 56 -12.78 -2.85 16.45
N ILE A 57 -13.85 -2.95 17.25
CA ILE A 57 -14.54 -4.22 17.53
C ILE A 57 -15.13 -4.81 16.24
N ALA A 58 -15.77 -3.98 15.40
CA ALA A 58 -16.32 -4.40 14.12
C ALA A 58 -15.22 -4.90 13.17
N THR A 59 -14.10 -4.18 13.07
CA THR A 59 -12.97 -4.51 12.19
C THR A 59 -12.25 -5.80 12.64
N GLN A 60 -12.10 -6.03 13.94
CA GLN A 60 -11.54 -7.28 14.47
C GLN A 60 -12.44 -8.48 14.17
N SER A 61 -13.76 -8.28 14.19
CA SER A 61 -14.74 -9.32 13.86
C SER A 61 -14.73 -9.64 12.36
N GLU A 62 -14.61 -8.63 11.49
CA GLU A 62 -14.43 -8.84 10.04
C GLU A 62 -13.20 -9.69 9.70
N GLY A 63 -12.08 -9.49 10.41
CA GLY A 63 -10.85 -10.26 10.20
C GLY A 63 -10.96 -11.76 10.46
N LYS A 64 -11.96 -12.21 11.24
CA LYS A 64 -12.22 -13.63 11.53
C LYS A 64 -13.32 -14.24 10.66
N THR A 65 -14.25 -13.43 10.15
CA THR A 65 -15.48 -13.92 9.51
C THR A 65 -15.48 -13.82 7.99
N MET A 66 -14.66 -12.96 7.38
CA MET A 66 -14.69 -12.73 5.92
C MET A 66 -13.96 -13.83 5.14
N ARG A 67 -14.72 -14.81 4.62
CA ARG A 67 -14.18 -15.92 3.79
C ARG A 67 -14.58 -15.78 2.33
N LEU A 68 -15.76 -15.22 2.04
CA LEU A 68 -16.28 -15.09 0.67
C LEU A 68 -15.98 -13.73 0.06
N LEU A 69 -15.93 -12.66 0.87
CA LEU A 69 -15.64 -11.31 0.42
C LEU A 69 -14.26 -10.83 0.89
N ARG A 70 -13.36 -10.52 -0.06
CA ARG A 70 -12.11 -9.82 0.23
C ARG A 70 -12.33 -8.32 0.09
N ASN A 71 -12.17 -7.57 1.18
CA ASN A 71 -12.32 -6.11 1.24
C ASN A 71 -10.99 -5.38 1.52
N LYS A 72 -9.87 -6.11 1.62
CA LYS A 72 -8.55 -5.54 1.91
C LYS A 72 -7.78 -5.36 0.62
N VAL A 73 -7.49 -4.10 0.30
CA VAL A 73 -6.58 -3.76 -0.80
C VAL A 73 -5.16 -4.17 -0.43
N THR A 74 -4.59 -5.10 -1.19
CA THR A 74 -3.23 -5.60 -1.02
C THR A 74 -2.34 -5.18 -2.18
N ASP A 75 -1.03 -5.32 -2.02
CA ASP A 75 -0.04 -5.04 -3.07
C ASP A 75 -0.34 -5.79 -4.37
N ALA A 76 -0.92 -6.99 -4.28
CA ALA A 76 -1.32 -7.78 -5.45
C ALA A 76 -2.47 -7.11 -6.24
N GLU A 77 -3.45 -6.52 -5.56
CA GLU A 77 -4.56 -5.81 -6.21
C GLU A 77 -4.07 -4.53 -6.89
N ILE A 78 -3.16 -3.80 -6.24
CA ILE A 78 -2.52 -2.61 -6.82
C ILE A 78 -1.70 -3.01 -8.05
N ALA A 79 -0.92 -4.09 -7.97
CA ALA A 79 -0.12 -4.59 -9.07
C ALA A 79 -0.98 -5.03 -10.26
N GLU A 80 -2.15 -5.63 -10.04
CA GLU A 80 -3.08 -6.01 -11.12
C GLU A 80 -3.58 -4.78 -11.90
N VAL A 81 -3.95 -3.71 -11.19
CA VAL A 81 -4.40 -2.46 -11.83
C VAL A 81 -3.26 -1.84 -12.64
N LEU A 82 -2.06 -1.74 -12.06
CA LEU A 82 -0.89 -1.21 -12.76
C LEU A 82 -0.46 -2.07 -13.95
N ALA A 83 -0.54 -3.40 -13.83
CA ALA A 83 -0.24 -4.32 -14.92
C ALA A 83 -1.19 -4.10 -16.11
N ARG A 84 -2.48 -3.88 -15.85
CA ARG A 84 -3.48 -3.57 -16.88
C ARG A 84 -3.18 -2.27 -17.61
N TRP A 85 -2.63 -1.27 -16.91
CA TRP A 85 -2.29 0.03 -17.51
C TRP A 85 -0.95 0.02 -18.25
N THR A 86 0.06 -0.64 -17.67
CA THR A 86 1.44 -0.60 -18.18
C THR A 86 1.77 -1.75 -19.14
N GLY A 87 0.97 -2.81 -19.14
CA GLY A 87 1.26 -4.05 -19.85
C GLY A 87 2.37 -4.89 -19.22
N ILE A 88 2.93 -4.47 -18.07
CA ILE A 88 3.98 -5.21 -17.37
C ILE A 88 3.33 -6.32 -16.55
N PRO A 89 3.74 -7.61 -16.71
CA PRO A 89 3.15 -8.69 -15.93
C PRO A 89 3.37 -8.51 -14.42
N VAL A 90 2.34 -8.80 -13.62
CA VAL A 90 2.40 -8.76 -12.14
C VAL A 90 3.58 -9.57 -11.61
N ALA A 91 3.88 -10.72 -12.21
CA ALA A 91 5.02 -11.55 -11.85
C ALA A 91 6.36 -10.80 -11.92
N ARG A 92 6.54 -9.89 -12.88
CA ARG A 92 7.76 -9.06 -12.99
C ARG A 92 7.74 -7.88 -12.01
N MET A 93 6.57 -7.41 -11.60
CA MET A 93 6.42 -6.31 -10.65
C MET A 93 6.63 -6.76 -9.21
N MET A 94 6.18 -7.97 -8.88
CA MET A 94 6.33 -8.58 -7.56
C MET A 94 7.64 -9.34 -7.41
N GLU A 95 8.45 -9.43 -8.46
CA GLU A 95 9.77 -10.06 -8.40
C GLU A 95 10.67 -9.32 -7.40
N SER A 96 11.40 -10.09 -6.59
CA SER A 96 12.37 -9.55 -5.65
C SER A 96 13.46 -8.79 -6.39
N GLU A 97 13.57 -7.48 -6.13
CA GLU A 97 14.61 -6.62 -6.72
C GLU A 97 16.00 -7.22 -6.45
N ARG A 98 16.22 -7.81 -5.27
CA ARG A 98 17.46 -8.51 -4.93
C ARG A 98 17.79 -9.63 -5.91
N GLU A 99 16.85 -10.53 -6.18
CA GLU A 99 17.09 -11.66 -7.09
C GLU A 99 17.33 -11.20 -8.52
N LYS A 100 16.65 -10.14 -8.94
CA LYS A 100 16.86 -9.50 -10.24
C LYS A 100 18.27 -8.89 -10.35
N LEU A 101 18.77 -8.24 -9.30
CA LEU A 101 20.12 -7.69 -9.27
C LEU A 101 21.21 -8.78 -9.26
N LEU A 102 20.96 -9.91 -8.60
CA LEU A 102 21.89 -11.05 -8.59
C LEU A 102 21.99 -11.73 -9.96
N ARG A 103 20.90 -11.79 -10.72
CA ARG A 103 20.86 -12.38 -12.06
C ARG A 103 21.13 -11.39 -13.20
N MET A 104 21.38 -10.12 -12.88
CA MET A 104 21.50 -9.04 -13.86
C MET A 104 22.52 -9.32 -14.97
N GLU A 105 23.69 -9.84 -14.65
CA GLU A 105 24.74 -10.15 -15.64
C GLU A 105 24.30 -11.25 -16.61
N GLN A 106 23.65 -12.29 -16.08
CA GLN A 106 23.12 -13.40 -16.87
C GLN A 106 22.01 -12.91 -17.80
N ASP A 107 21.10 -12.06 -17.31
CA ASP A 107 20.05 -11.45 -18.12
C ASP A 107 20.63 -10.49 -19.16
N LEU A 108 21.72 -9.78 -18.80
CA LEU A 108 22.68 -9.07 -19.65
C LEU A 108 23.03 -9.85 -20.91
N HIS A 109 23.67 -10.99 -20.67
CA HIS A 109 24.26 -11.85 -21.67
C HIS A 109 23.26 -12.60 -22.55
N GLN A 110 21.97 -12.65 -22.18
CA GLN A 110 20.93 -13.15 -23.08
C GLN A 110 20.76 -12.26 -24.33
N ARG A 111 21.17 -10.99 -24.25
CA ARG A 111 21.05 -10.02 -25.34
C ARG A 111 22.39 -9.45 -25.79
N VAL A 112 23.39 -9.42 -24.92
CA VAL A 112 24.73 -8.87 -25.19
C VAL A 112 25.73 -10.01 -25.33
N ILE A 113 26.30 -10.13 -26.52
CA ILE A 113 27.32 -11.14 -26.83
C ILE A 113 28.71 -10.54 -26.55
N GLY A 114 29.48 -11.21 -25.68
CA GLY A 114 30.79 -10.72 -25.25
C GLY A 114 30.69 -9.55 -24.27
N GLN A 115 31.70 -8.65 -24.30
CA GLN A 115 31.77 -7.45 -23.45
C GLN A 115 31.66 -7.74 -21.93
N ASN A 116 32.26 -8.85 -21.49
CA ASN A 116 32.15 -9.33 -20.10
C ASN A 116 32.55 -8.24 -19.08
N GLU A 117 33.64 -7.52 -19.33
CA GLU A 117 34.12 -6.44 -18.46
C GLU A 117 33.13 -5.28 -18.35
N ALA A 118 32.52 -4.87 -19.46
CA ALA A 118 31.53 -3.79 -19.46
C ALA A 118 30.24 -4.21 -18.72
N VAL A 119 29.77 -5.44 -18.95
CA VAL A 119 28.58 -5.98 -18.29
C VAL A 119 28.80 -6.11 -16.77
N GLU A 120 29.97 -6.60 -16.36
CA GLU A 120 30.36 -6.71 -14.96
C GLU A 120 30.47 -5.33 -14.30
N ALA A 121 31.14 -4.36 -14.94
CA ALA A 121 31.29 -3.00 -14.43
C ALA A 121 29.94 -2.30 -14.20
N VAL A 122 29.02 -2.42 -15.18
CA VAL A 122 27.66 -1.85 -15.08
C VAL A 122 26.86 -2.52 -13.97
N SER A 123 26.88 -3.85 -13.92
CA SER A 123 26.12 -4.62 -12.93
C SER A 123 26.61 -4.34 -11.51
N ASN A 124 27.93 -4.25 -11.31
CA ASN A 124 28.55 -3.88 -10.03
C ASN A 124 28.17 -2.46 -9.59
N ALA A 125 28.19 -1.49 -10.50
CA ALA A 125 27.80 -0.11 -10.19
C ALA A 125 26.33 -0.01 -9.78
N ILE A 126 25.41 -0.65 -10.52
CA ILE A 126 23.98 -0.65 -10.17
C ILE A 126 23.73 -1.34 -8.83
N ARG A 127 24.39 -2.48 -8.56
CA ARG A 127 24.30 -3.17 -7.26
C ARG A 127 24.76 -2.29 -6.11
N ARG A 128 25.88 -1.57 -6.25
CA ARG A 128 26.37 -0.62 -5.23
C ARG A 128 25.39 0.51 -4.97
N SER A 129 24.80 1.08 -6.02
CA SER A 129 23.80 2.14 -5.89
C SER A 129 22.55 1.64 -5.16
N ARG A 130 22.02 0.48 -5.55
CA ARG A 130 20.83 -0.12 -4.92
C ARG A 130 21.07 -0.62 -3.49
N ALA A 131 22.30 -0.99 -3.15
CA ALA A 131 22.70 -1.32 -1.78
C ALA A 131 22.89 -0.09 -0.88
N GLY A 132 22.72 1.14 -1.40
CA GLY A 132 22.93 2.37 -0.63
C GLY A 132 24.41 2.67 -0.35
N LEU A 133 25.34 2.03 -1.04
CA LEU A 133 26.78 2.27 -0.92
C LEU A 133 27.24 3.49 -1.75
N SER A 134 26.33 4.13 -2.48
CA SER A 134 26.59 5.31 -3.32
C SER A 134 25.81 6.53 -2.81
N ASP A 135 26.30 7.72 -3.13
CA ASP A 135 25.63 8.99 -2.80
C ASP A 135 24.20 9.04 -3.39
N PRO A 136 23.15 9.22 -2.56
CA PRO A 136 21.76 9.31 -3.01
C PRO A 136 21.48 10.44 -4.00
N ASN A 137 22.31 11.49 -4.02
CA ASN A 137 22.13 12.65 -4.90
C ASN A 137 22.78 12.46 -6.29
N ARG A 138 23.37 11.29 -6.55
CA ARG A 138 24.02 10.96 -7.83
C ARG A 138 23.17 9.98 -8.64
N PRO A 139 23.34 9.96 -9.98
CA PRO A 139 22.67 8.97 -10.82
C PRO A 139 23.07 7.55 -10.39
N ILE A 140 22.17 6.58 -10.64
CA ILE A 140 22.34 5.16 -10.28
C ILE A 140 23.67 4.59 -10.82
N GLY A 141 24.10 5.06 -11.98
CA GLY A 141 25.42 4.80 -12.54
C GLY A 141 25.76 5.86 -13.59
N SER A 142 27.04 6.15 -13.75
CA SER A 142 27.58 7.00 -14.81
C SER A 142 28.72 6.25 -15.48
N PHE A 143 28.61 6.03 -16.78
CA PHE A 143 29.54 5.21 -17.55
C PHE A 143 30.01 5.99 -18.78
N LEU A 144 31.27 5.81 -19.14
CA LEU A 144 31.83 6.22 -20.42
C LEU A 144 32.19 4.92 -21.15
N PHE A 145 31.57 4.70 -22.30
CA PHE A 145 31.76 3.51 -23.13
C PHE A 145 32.61 3.83 -24.35
#